data_AF-A0A4V2G715-F1
#
_entry.id   AF-A0A4V2G715-F1
#
_cell.length_a   1.000
_cell.length_b   1.000
_cell.length_c   1.000
_cell.angle_alpha   90.00
_cell.angle_beta   90.00
_cell.angle_gamma   90.00
#
_symmetry.space_group_name_H-M   'P 1'
#
loop_
_entity.id
_entity.type
_entity.pdbx_description
1 polymer ?
#
loop_
_entity_poly.entity_id
_entity_poly.type
_entity_poly.pdbx_seq_one_letter_code
_entity_poly.pdbx_strand_id
1 'polypeptide(L)'
;MLQPVRAPRKPFVRVFIAGVLDIAILVSFGAFATTIEDATGSGFLGTLSAFALCAPFLVWLAPKVSYRRRDAFLGPWLFVIIAWRIAYLPYRDWPPRDDEAPRAQYLHEAEFGTAWDPEYAGLWRLPKPSDVQVVSGA
;
A
#
# COMPACT_ATOMS: atom_id res chain seq x y z
N MET A 1 -11.58 26.58 10.21
CA MET A 1 -10.78 26.62 8.95
C MET A 1 -10.51 25.18 8.55
N LEU A 2 -11.07 24.71 7.43
CA LEU A 2 -10.78 23.39 6.87
C LEU A 2 -9.29 23.33 6.53
N GLN A 3 -8.55 22.33 7.02
CA GLN A 3 -7.16 22.17 6.59
C GLN A 3 -7.13 21.87 5.08
N PRO A 4 -6.27 22.53 4.30
CA PRO A 4 -6.18 22.29 2.87
C PRO A 4 -5.79 20.82 2.63
N VAL A 5 -6.61 20.10 1.87
CA VAL A 5 -6.35 18.72 1.49
C VAL A 5 -5.06 18.70 0.67
N ARG A 6 -4.07 17.90 1.10
CA ARG A 6 -2.76 17.88 0.44
C ARG A 6 -2.91 17.30 -0.96
N ALA A 7 -2.37 17.96 -1.98
CA ALA A 7 -2.43 17.42 -3.34
C ALA A 7 -1.85 15.99 -3.42
N PRO A 8 -2.50 15.08 -4.14
CA PRO A 8 -1.97 13.75 -4.41
C PRO A 8 -0.60 13.80 -5.11
N ARG A 9 0.25 12.79 -4.86
CA ARG A 9 1.54 12.69 -5.56
C ARG A 9 1.32 12.50 -7.06
N LYS A 10 2.19 13.08 -7.88
CA LYS A 10 2.19 12.87 -9.34
C LYS A 10 2.31 11.38 -9.68
N PRO A 11 1.67 10.88 -10.76
CA PRO A 11 1.70 9.47 -11.14
C PRO A 11 3.12 8.92 -11.27
N PHE A 12 4.01 9.66 -11.92
CA PHE A 12 5.41 9.26 -12.08
C PHE A 12 6.12 9.01 -10.74
N VAL A 13 5.88 9.85 -9.73
CA VAL A 13 6.48 9.68 -8.41
C VAL A 13 5.94 8.42 -7.72
N ARG A 14 4.66 8.08 -7.91
CA ARG A 14 4.07 6.85 -7.36
C ARG A 14 4.68 5.62 -8.02
N VAL A 15 4.75 5.62 -9.35
CA VAL A 15 5.36 4.53 -10.13
C VAL A 15 6.82 4.34 -9.75
N PHE A 16 7.57 5.43 -9.60
CA PHE A 16 8.97 5.37 -9.19
C PHE A 16 9.12 4.76 -7.79
N ILE A 17 8.34 5.22 -6.81
CA ILE A 17 8.36 4.66 -5.44
C ILE A 17 7.99 3.17 -5.46
N ALA A 18 6.94 2.79 -6.19
CA ALA A 18 6.52 1.40 -6.33
C ALA A 18 7.64 0.55 -6.93
N GLY A 19 8.24 1.00 -8.04
CA GLY A 19 9.33 0.28 -8.70
C GLY A 19 10.57 0.11 -7.82
N VAL A 20 10.96 1.14 -7.06
CA VAL A 20 12.07 1.03 -6.09
C VAL A 20 11.76 0.02 -4.99
N LEU A 21 10.53 0.02 -4.46
CA LEU A 21 10.11 -0.94 -3.44
C LEU A 21 10.09 -2.37 -4.00
N ASP A 22 9.56 -2.56 -5.21
CA ASP A 22 9.50 -3.86 -5.86
C ASP A 22 10.90 -4.43 -6.12
N ILE A 23 11.82 -3.62 -6.65
CA ILE A 23 13.21 -4.03 -6.87
C ILE A 23 13.85 -4.41 -5.52
N ALA A 24 13.70 -3.57 -4.49
CA ALA A 24 14.27 -3.86 -3.18
C ALA A 24 13.73 -5.18 -2.60
N ILE A 25 12.43 -5.44 -2.73
CA ILE A 25 11.79 -6.68 -2.26
C ILE A 25 12.29 -7.89 -3.06
N LEU A 26 12.25 -7.83 -4.40
CA LEU A 26 12.62 -8.95 -5.26
C LEU A 26 14.10 -9.33 -5.13
N VAL A 27 14.99 -8.31 -5.11
CA VAL A 27 16.43 -8.54 -4.94
C VAL A 27 16.73 -9.12 -3.57
N SER A 28 16.11 -8.59 -2.50
CA SER A 28 16.33 -9.10 -1.14
C SER A 28 15.79 -10.52 -0.98
N PHE A 29 14.61 -10.80 -1.53
CA PHE A 29 14.00 -12.13 -1.50
C PHE A 29 14.89 -13.15 -2.22
N GLY A 30 15.35 -12.83 -3.44
CA GLY A 30 16.21 -13.69 -4.23
C GLY A 30 17.55 -13.95 -3.53
N ALA A 31 18.25 -12.89 -3.10
CA ALA A 31 19.54 -13.02 -2.44
C ALA A 31 19.48 -13.84 -1.15
N PHE A 32 18.40 -13.70 -0.37
CA PHE A 32 18.20 -14.49 0.83
C PHE A 32 17.90 -15.95 0.50
N ALA A 33 17.03 -16.21 -0.48
CA ALA A 33 16.71 -17.56 -0.92
C ALA A 33 17.96 -18.32 -1.41
N THR A 34 18.80 -17.66 -2.24
CA THR A 34 20.04 -18.27 -2.74
C THR A 34 21.04 -18.54 -1.62
N THR A 35 21.14 -17.65 -0.63
CA THR A 35 22.05 -17.86 0.51
C THR A 35 21.66 -19.09 1.33
N ILE A 36 20.35 -19.32 1.53
CA ILE A 36 19.86 -20.51 2.22
C ILE A 36 20.01 -21.76 1.35
N GLU A 37 19.79 -21.66 0.04
CA GLU A 37 20.04 -22.75 -0.89
C GLU A 37 21.52 -23.17 -0.87
N ASP A 38 22.45 -22.22 -0.91
CA ASP A 38 23.90 -22.49 -0.83
C ASP A 38 24.28 -23.19 0.48
N ALA A 39 23.60 -22.85 1.59
CA ALA A 39 23.85 -23.45 2.90
C ALA A 39 23.22 -24.84 3.07
N THR A 40 22.09 -25.12 2.40
CA THR A 40 21.30 -26.35 2.62
C THR A 40 21.33 -27.33 1.46
N GLY A 41 21.78 -26.90 0.27
CA GLY A 41 21.70 -27.64 -0.98
C GLY A 41 20.27 -27.80 -1.53
N SER A 42 19.30 -27.03 -1.04
CA SER A 42 17.89 -27.16 -1.43
C SER A 42 17.25 -25.81 -1.78
N GLY A 43 16.96 -25.58 -3.06
CA GLY A 43 16.23 -24.39 -3.51
C GLY A 43 14.79 -24.29 -2.96
N PHE A 44 14.17 -25.42 -2.61
CA PHE A 44 12.87 -25.42 -1.94
C PHE A 44 12.97 -24.82 -0.53
N LEU A 45 13.97 -25.24 0.26
CA LEU A 45 14.21 -24.66 1.59
C LEU A 45 14.58 -23.18 1.49
N GLY A 46 15.40 -22.79 0.51
CA GLY A 46 15.72 -21.38 0.26
C GLY A 46 14.48 -20.53 0.00
N THR A 47 13.62 -20.98 -0.90
CA THR A 47 12.36 -20.28 -1.24
C THR A 47 11.40 -20.22 -0.04
N LEU A 48 11.25 -21.33 0.69
CA LEU A 48 10.36 -21.40 1.86
C LEU A 48 10.85 -20.49 3.00
N SER A 49 12.15 -20.46 3.25
CA SER A 49 12.76 -19.57 4.25
C SER A 49 12.59 -18.10 3.88
N ALA A 50 12.80 -17.74 2.61
CA ALA A 50 12.54 -16.38 2.13
C ALA A 50 11.07 -15.99 2.33
N PHE A 51 10.14 -16.90 2.01
CA PHE A 51 8.72 -16.67 2.25
C PHE A 51 8.40 -16.50 3.75
N ALA A 52 8.97 -17.35 4.60
CA ALA A 52 8.77 -17.27 6.05
C ALA A 52 9.28 -15.96 6.65
N LEU A 53 10.41 -15.44 6.17
CA LEU A 53 10.94 -14.13 6.58
C LEU A 53 10.01 -12.98 6.17
N CYS A 54 9.43 -13.10 4.99
CA CYS A 54 8.62 -12.08 4.36
C CYS A 54 7.17 -12.05 4.88
N ALA A 55 6.56 -13.20 5.18
CA ALA A 55 5.16 -13.32 5.56
C ALA A 55 4.73 -12.41 6.74
N PRO A 56 5.51 -12.23 7.83
CA PRO A 56 5.17 -11.32 8.91
C PRO A 56 4.99 -9.86 8.44
N PHE A 57 5.82 -9.41 7.50
CA PHE A 57 5.69 -8.08 6.92
C PHE A 57 4.39 -7.96 6.13
N LEU A 58 4.03 -8.95 5.30
CA LEU A 58 2.74 -8.95 4.59
C LEU A 58 1.56 -8.87 5.55
N VAL A 59 1.57 -9.69 6.61
CA VAL A 59 0.48 -9.71 7.61
C VAL A 59 0.32 -8.35 8.28
N TRP A 60 1.42 -7.65 8.54
CA TRP A 60 1.40 -6.30 9.12
C TRP A 60 0.98 -5.21 8.14
N LEU A 61 1.37 -5.35 6.87
CA LEU A 61 1.23 -4.31 5.84
C LEU A 61 -0.11 -4.40 5.10
N ALA A 62 -0.66 -5.61 4.93
CA ALA A 62 -1.93 -5.87 4.24
C ALA A 62 -3.10 -4.98 4.75
N PRO A 63 -3.33 -4.81 6.07
CA PRO A 63 -4.40 -3.94 6.56
C PRO A 63 -4.26 -2.47 6.16
N LYS A 64 -3.04 -2.00 5.87
CA LYS A 64 -2.80 -0.59 5.50
C LYS A 64 -3.19 -0.28 4.06
N VAL A 65 -3.33 -1.31 3.23
CA VAL A 65 -3.66 -1.21 1.81
C VAL A 65 -4.99 -1.91 1.51
N SER A 66 -5.89 -1.95 2.49
CA SER A 66 -7.24 -2.49 2.41
C SER A 66 -7.32 -4.01 2.14
N TYR A 67 -6.26 -4.78 2.43
CA TYR A 67 -6.27 -6.25 2.44
C TYR A 67 -6.52 -6.81 3.85
N ARG A 68 -7.09 -8.02 3.95
CA ARG A 68 -7.19 -8.70 5.24
C ARG A 68 -5.84 -9.32 5.61
N ARG A 69 -5.54 -9.42 6.90
CA ARG A 69 -4.34 -10.13 7.39
C ARG A 69 -4.25 -11.57 6.88
N ARG A 70 -5.40 -12.23 6.70
CA ARG A 70 -5.49 -13.59 6.15
C ARG A 70 -5.10 -13.67 4.67
N ASP A 71 -5.22 -12.58 3.92
CA ASP A 71 -4.91 -12.55 2.50
C ASP A 71 -3.39 -12.57 2.27
N ALA A 72 -2.59 -12.23 3.29
CA ALA A 72 -1.13 -12.34 3.28
C ALA A 72 -0.62 -13.77 3.02
N PHE A 73 -1.46 -14.80 3.26
CA PHE A 73 -1.12 -16.20 2.98
C PHE A 73 -1.35 -16.59 1.51
N LEU A 74 -1.91 -15.71 0.67
CA LEU A 74 -2.15 -15.98 -0.76
C LEU A 74 -0.85 -16.06 -1.59
N GLY A 75 0.30 -15.77 -0.98
CA GLY A 75 1.61 -16.06 -1.54
C GLY A 75 2.46 -14.81 -1.86
N PRO A 76 3.70 -15.03 -2.33
CA PRO A 76 4.71 -13.98 -2.48
C PRO A 76 4.33 -12.92 -3.53
N TRP A 77 3.47 -13.25 -4.49
CA TRP A 77 2.97 -12.34 -5.51
C TRP A 77 2.23 -11.12 -4.92
N LEU A 78 1.69 -11.26 -3.70
CA LEU A 78 1.01 -10.16 -3.02
C LEU A 78 1.95 -9.02 -2.62
N PHE A 79 3.26 -9.26 -2.52
CA PHE A 79 4.24 -8.23 -2.19
C PHE A 79 4.25 -7.09 -3.19
N VAL A 80 4.28 -7.44 -4.48
CA VAL A 80 4.35 -6.46 -5.56
C VAL A 80 3.08 -5.61 -5.55
N ILE A 81 1.93 -6.24 -5.36
CA ILE A 81 0.65 -5.53 -5.25
C ILE A 81 0.63 -4.62 -4.01
N ILE A 82 1.11 -5.08 -2.86
CA ILE A 82 1.14 -4.29 -1.63
C ILE A 82 2.13 -3.12 -1.75
N ALA A 83 3.31 -3.33 -2.33
CA ALA A 83 4.30 -2.29 -2.59
C ALA A 83 3.74 -1.21 -3.51
N TRP A 84 3.07 -1.61 -4.58
CA TRP A 84 2.33 -0.71 -5.46
C TRP A 84 1.29 0.09 -4.67
N ARG A 85 0.44 -0.57 -3.89
CA ARG A 85 -0.59 0.12 -3.09
C ARG A 85 -0.01 1.09 -2.05
N ILE A 86 1.13 0.78 -1.44
CA ILE A 86 1.79 1.69 -0.50
C ILE A 86 2.22 2.98 -1.18
N ALA A 87 2.68 2.92 -2.43
CA ALA A 87 3.09 4.10 -3.18
C ALA A 87 1.94 5.09 -3.43
N TYR A 88 0.70 4.59 -3.42
CA TYR A 88 -0.52 5.37 -3.62
C TYR A 88 -1.09 5.92 -2.32
N LEU A 89 -0.67 5.45 -1.14
CA LEU A 89 -1.13 6.03 0.13
C LEU A 89 -0.71 7.51 0.26
N PRO A 90 -1.60 8.40 0.77
CA PRO A 90 -2.92 8.12 1.34
C PRO A 90 -4.09 8.11 0.34
N TYR A 91 -3.83 8.36 -0.95
CA TYR A 91 -4.82 8.49 -2.02
C TYR A 91 -4.84 7.27 -2.93
N ARG A 92 -5.69 6.32 -2.58
CA ARG A 92 -5.78 5.00 -3.23
C ARG A 92 -6.58 5.08 -4.53
N ASP A 93 -6.14 4.35 -5.54
CA ASP A 93 -6.83 4.13 -6.82
C ASP A 93 -7.72 2.88 -6.80
N TRP A 94 -7.69 2.09 -5.72
CA TRP A 94 -8.60 0.95 -5.49
C TRP A 94 -9.79 1.33 -4.61
N PRO A 95 -10.95 0.68 -4.80
CA PRO A 95 -12.11 0.89 -3.95
C PRO A 95 -11.81 0.46 -2.50
N PRO A 96 -12.40 1.16 -1.51
CA PRO A 96 -12.35 0.73 -0.12
C PRO A 96 -12.96 -0.66 0.04
N ARG A 97 -12.48 -1.40 1.03
CA ARG A 97 -13.10 -2.66 1.44
C ARG A 97 -14.48 -2.39 2.07
N ASP A 98 -15.38 -3.36 2.07
CA ASP A 98 -16.74 -3.22 2.61
C ASP A 98 -16.79 -2.69 4.06
N ASP A 99 -15.83 -3.07 4.91
CA ASP A 99 -15.70 -2.57 6.29
C ASP A 99 -15.10 -1.15 6.37
N GLU A 100 -14.43 -0.71 5.33
CA GLU A 100 -13.87 0.65 5.19
C GLU A 100 -14.80 1.61 4.44
N ALA A 101 -15.70 1.09 3.61
CA ALA A 101 -16.58 1.85 2.72
C ALA A 101 -17.39 2.94 3.45
N PRO A 102 -17.96 2.71 4.66
CA PRO A 102 -18.70 3.76 5.37
C PRO A 102 -17.85 4.95 5.80
N ARG A 103 -16.53 4.76 5.90
CA ARG A 103 -15.57 5.80 6.33
C ARG A 103 -14.80 6.37 5.15
N ALA A 104 -14.84 5.73 3.99
CA ALA A 104 -14.07 6.14 2.83
C ALA A 104 -14.66 7.41 2.21
N GLN A 105 -13.78 8.32 1.81
CA GLN A 105 -14.17 9.54 1.11
C GLN A 105 -13.65 9.47 -0.32
N TYR A 106 -14.52 9.75 -1.26
CA TYR A 106 -14.14 9.95 -2.65
C TYR A 106 -13.64 11.38 -2.84
N LEU A 107 -12.58 11.57 -3.61
CA LEU A 107 -12.02 12.91 -3.85
C LEU A 107 -12.91 13.67 -4.84
N HIS A 108 -13.38 14.84 -4.41
CA HIS A 108 -14.20 15.73 -5.23
C HIS A 108 -13.44 17.00 -5.61
N GLU A 109 -13.71 17.52 -6.81
CA GLU A 109 -13.15 18.78 -7.33
C GLU A 109 -13.36 19.96 -6.37
N ALA A 110 -14.52 20.00 -5.70
CA ALA A 110 -14.86 21.01 -4.70
C ALA A 110 -13.88 21.09 -3.52
N GLU A 111 -13.14 20.01 -3.22
CA GLU A 111 -12.17 19.96 -2.12
C GLU A 111 -10.81 20.59 -2.49
N PHE A 112 -10.51 20.70 -3.80
CA PHE A 112 -9.20 21.17 -4.30
C PHE A 112 -9.28 22.52 -5.03
N GLY A 113 -10.45 22.90 -5.53
CA GLY A 113 -10.63 24.16 -6.27
C GLY A 113 -9.64 24.27 -7.44
N THR A 114 -8.83 25.32 -7.45
CA THR A 114 -7.83 25.56 -8.52
C THR A 114 -6.66 24.56 -8.53
N ALA A 115 -6.49 23.77 -7.47
CA ALA A 115 -5.48 22.71 -7.39
C ALA A 115 -5.99 21.36 -7.93
N TRP A 116 -7.23 21.29 -8.43
CA TRP A 116 -7.77 20.07 -9.01
C TRP A 116 -7.03 19.66 -10.29
N ASP A 117 -6.76 18.37 -10.41
CA ASP A 117 -6.21 17.73 -11.60
C ASP A 117 -7.17 16.59 -11.99
N PRO A 118 -7.55 16.44 -13.27
CA PRO A 118 -8.32 15.28 -13.74
C PRO A 118 -7.74 13.92 -13.29
N GLU A 119 -6.43 13.83 -13.07
CA GLU A 119 -5.76 12.63 -12.53
C GLU A 119 -6.20 12.26 -11.10
N TYR A 120 -6.87 13.16 -10.38
CA TYR A 120 -7.38 12.91 -9.03
C TYR A 120 -8.75 12.21 -9.03
N ALA A 121 -9.43 12.21 -10.17
CA ALA A 121 -10.68 11.48 -10.34
C ALA A 121 -10.44 9.97 -10.12
N GLY A 122 -11.34 9.32 -9.41
CA GLY A 122 -11.25 7.89 -9.10
C GLY A 122 -10.45 7.56 -7.84
N LEU A 123 -9.76 8.54 -7.25
CA LEU A 123 -8.99 8.31 -6.03
C LEU A 123 -9.89 8.38 -4.78
N TRP A 124 -9.61 7.49 -3.83
CA TRP A 124 -10.25 7.46 -2.52
C TRP A 124 -9.26 7.84 -1.42
N ARG A 125 -9.80 8.29 -0.30
CA ARG A 125 -9.06 8.57 0.93
C ARG A 125 -9.74 7.87 2.11
N LEU A 126 -8.96 7.49 3.12
CA LEU A 126 -9.48 7.24 4.46
C LEU A 126 -9.24 8.48 5.33
N PRO A 127 -10.25 8.93 6.10
CA PRO A 127 -10.09 10.02 7.04
C PRO A 127 -9.05 9.61 8.08
N LYS A 128 -8.11 10.52 8.36
CA LYS A 128 -7.17 10.35 9.46
C LYS A 128 -7.89 10.64 10.77
N PRO A 129 -7.40 10.11 11.91
CA PRO A 129 -7.93 10.45 13.24
C PRO A 129 -7.98 11.97 13.51
N SER A 130 -7.07 12.74 12.91
CA SER A 130 -7.04 14.20 12.96
C SER A 130 -8.25 14.85 12.29
N ASP A 131 -8.87 14.21 11.30
CA ASP A 131 -10.03 14.73 10.59
C ASP A 131 -11.32 14.57 11.41
N VAL A 132 -11.37 13.53 12.26
CA VAL A 132 -12.55 13.19 13.09
C VAL A 132 -12.67 14.12 14.31
N GLN A 133 -11.55 14.55 14.90
CA GLN A 133 -11.58 15.49 16.03
C GLN A 133 -12.14 16.87 15.68
N VAL A 134 -12.10 17.26 14.40
CA VAL A 134 -12.67 18.54 13.93
C VAL A 134 -14.20 18.48 13.89
N VAL A 135 -14.80 17.30 13.71
CA VAL A 135 -16.26 17.13 13.58
C VAL A 135 -16.95 17.00 14.94
N SER A 136 -16.29 16.45 15.95
CA SER A 136 -16.85 16.34 17.31
C SER A 136 -16.60 17.57 18.20
N GLY A 137 -15.83 18.55 17.72
CA GLY A 137 -15.53 19.80 18.43
C GLY A 137 -16.21 21.05 17.86
N ALA A 138 -17.14 20.86 16.91
CA ALA A 138 -17.98 21.90 16.30
C ALA A 138 -19.44 21.67 16.72
#